data_AF-A0A4S4LF18-F1
#
_entry.id   AF-A0A4S4LF18-F1
#
_cell.length_a   1.000
_cell.length_b   1.000
_cell.length_c   1.000
_cell.angle_alpha   90.00
_cell.angle_beta   90.00
_cell.angle_gamma   90.00
#
_symmetry.space_group_name_H-M   'P 1'
#
loop_
_entity.id
_entity.type
_entity.pdbx_description
1 polymer ?
#
loop_
_entity_poly.entity_id
_entity_poly.type
_entity_poly.pdbx_seq_one_letter_code
_entity_poly.pdbx_strand_id
1 'polypeptide(L)'
;MDRLIRNLGDNISERHDIDPEGRVAGLIVDTPSSFASSASSASTDHRYTLIKACVEAFRSAFTLPFSSALNLHFHCLLAFTRPPVPRGLYDTVNTILVVGHEKLNVEMHRTYGSRMTVIKIPKSGGVVELDAPYRHRVHVHQLHHYMYGPPLTPPPGLPPSTHASAGGETALDMHLAPSSSVIGFDELTIYRIGEESMAPSSALPIGAVRTVSEMQPVRIDPASPASGLFNAILALLAPPYHEDEAERYDEEVLDLPVVGFLAVMNIDVPNRRMTVLSPSPGSFAGRTAILGSFEWSEQ
;
A
#
# COMPACT_ATOMS: atom_id res chain seq x y z
N MET A 1 10.87 -3.15 2.11
CA MET A 1 9.91 -2.67 3.13
C MET A 1 10.43 -1.44 3.87
N ASP A 2 11.59 -1.51 4.53
CA ASP A 2 12.18 -0.33 5.19
C ASP A 2 12.28 0.91 4.27
N ARG A 3 12.83 0.73 3.06
CA ARG A 3 12.89 1.77 2.00
C ARG A 3 11.51 2.39 1.71
N LEU A 4 10.46 1.56 1.56
CA LEU A 4 9.10 2.04 1.29
C LEU A 4 8.53 2.86 2.46
N ILE A 5 8.80 2.44 3.70
CA ILE A 5 8.36 3.16 4.91
C ILE A 5 9.04 4.53 4.99
N ARG A 6 10.34 4.60 4.72
CA ARG A 6 11.10 5.86 4.70
C ARG A 6 10.60 6.80 3.60
N ASN A 7 10.50 6.31 2.36
CA ASN A 7 10.00 7.10 1.24
C ASN A 7 8.58 7.64 1.53
N LEU A 8 7.70 6.85 2.16
CA LEU A 8 6.38 7.32 2.56
C LEU A 8 6.46 8.41 3.65
N GLY A 9 7.35 8.26 4.63
CA GLY A 9 7.61 9.27 5.66
C GLY A 9 8.04 10.61 5.06
N ASP A 10 9.00 10.58 4.14
CA ASP A 10 9.53 11.76 3.46
C ASP A 10 8.44 12.48 2.64
N ASN A 11 7.67 11.73 1.84
CA ASN A 11 6.55 12.29 1.06
C ASN A 11 5.46 12.94 1.95
N ILE A 12 5.16 12.35 3.11
CA ILE A 12 4.20 12.94 4.05
C ILE A 12 4.78 14.22 4.67
N SER A 13 6.07 14.22 5.01
CA SER A 13 6.74 15.42 5.54
C SER A 13 6.69 16.57 4.53
N GLU A 14 7.03 16.31 3.27
CA GLU A 14 6.93 17.30 2.19
C GLU A 14 5.49 17.81 2.01
N ARG A 15 4.50 16.92 2.11
CA ARG A 15 3.09 17.32 2.05
C ARG A 15 2.70 18.25 3.20
N HIS A 16 3.16 17.98 4.42
CA HIS A 16 2.88 18.81 5.59
C HIS A 16 3.50 20.20 5.53
N ASP A 17 4.58 20.39 4.77
CA ASP A 17 5.19 21.71 4.58
C ASP A 17 4.29 22.66 3.78
N ILE A 18 3.52 22.11 2.84
CA ILE A 18 2.60 22.87 1.98
C ILE A 18 1.13 22.77 2.40
N ASP A 19 0.79 21.90 3.36
CA ASP A 19 -0.57 21.66 3.85
C ASP A 19 -0.69 21.91 5.36
N PRO A 20 -0.89 23.18 5.78
CA PRO A 20 -0.98 23.51 7.19
C PRO A 20 -2.21 22.89 7.87
N GLU A 21 -3.30 22.65 7.13
CA GLU A 21 -4.51 22.04 7.68
C GLU A 21 -4.30 20.54 7.95
N GLY A 22 -3.76 19.82 6.97
CA GLY A 22 -3.37 18.41 7.13
C GLY A 22 -2.37 18.21 8.26
N ARG A 23 -1.35 19.09 8.34
CA ARG A 23 -0.36 19.05 9.43
C ARG A 23 -0.99 19.24 10.80
N VAL A 24 -1.97 20.15 10.94
CA VAL A 24 -2.66 20.40 12.22
C VAL A 24 -3.68 19.31 12.57
N ALA A 25 -4.20 18.59 11.57
CA ALA A 25 -5.07 17.44 11.79
C ALA A 25 -4.30 16.24 12.38
N GLY A 26 -3.00 16.14 12.09
CA GLY A 26 -2.14 15.04 12.50
C GLY A 26 -2.20 13.85 11.54
N LEU A 27 -1.45 12.81 11.84
CA LEU A 27 -1.38 11.58 11.04
C LEU A 27 -2.02 10.43 11.82
N ILE A 28 -2.43 9.34 11.19
CA ILE A 28 -2.69 8.07 11.88
C ILE A 28 -2.04 6.97 11.04
N VAL A 29 -1.14 6.19 11.64
CA VAL A 29 -0.44 5.11 10.92
C VAL A 29 -0.93 3.77 11.46
N ASP A 30 -1.59 3.01 10.60
CA ASP A 30 -1.98 1.62 10.88
C ASP A 30 -0.88 0.67 10.40
N THR A 31 -0.54 -0.32 11.22
CA THR A 31 0.58 -1.23 10.93
C THR A 31 0.10 -2.68 10.83
N PRO A 32 0.61 -3.46 9.87
CA PRO A 32 0.21 -4.86 9.78
C PRO A 32 0.76 -5.65 10.97
N SER A 33 0.03 -6.68 11.39
CA SER A 33 0.41 -7.53 12.54
C SER A 33 1.79 -8.20 12.38
N SER A 34 2.25 -8.39 11.15
CA SER A 34 3.58 -8.91 10.83
C SER A 34 4.72 -8.00 11.30
N PHE A 35 4.49 -6.71 11.53
CA PHE A 35 5.53 -5.81 12.04
C PHE A 35 5.85 -6.10 13.51
N ALA A 36 4.89 -6.69 14.24
CA ALA A 36 5.10 -7.19 15.59
C ALA A 36 5.80 -8.56 15.61
N SER A 37 6.08 -9.18 14.46
CA SER A 37 6.84 -10.43 14.44
C SER A 37 8.32 -10.13 14.73
N SER A 38 8.88 -10.88 15.68
CA SER A 38 10.32 -10.88 15.95
C SER A 38 10.84 -12.28 15.64
N ALA A 39 11.88 -12.38 14.81
CA ALA A 39 12.58 -13.65 14.64
C ALA A 39 13.16 -14.05 15.99
N SER A 40 12.88 -15.27 16.43
CA SER A 40 13.23 -15.79 17.77
C SER A 40 14.73 -15.78 18.08
N SER A 41 15.58 -15.66 17.05
CA SER A 41 17.04 -15.60 17.12
C SER A 41 17.64 -14.21 16.85
N ALA A 42 16.82 -13.19 16.59
CA ALA A 42 17.31 -11.85 16.34
C ALA A 42 17.87 -11.21 17.63
N SER A 43 19.04 -10.59 17.54
CA SER A 43 19.57 -9.78 18.65
C SER A 43 18.56 -8.72 19.07
N THR A 44 18.61 -8.26 20.32
CA THR A 44 17.64 -7.32 20.89
C THR A 44 17.41 -6.09 20.00
N ASP A 45 18.44 -5.65 19.27
CA ASP A 45 18.39 -4.52 18.34
C ASP A 45 17.61 -4.80 17.04
N HIS A 46 17.59 -6.04 16.58
CA HIS A 46 16.91 -6.45 15.35
C HIS A 46 15.45 -6.88 15.57
N ARG A 47 14.95 -6.85 16.82
CA ARG A 47 13.54 -7.08 17.09
C ARG A 47 12.72 -5.84 16.69
N TYR A 48 11.58 -6.07 16.05
CA TYR A 48 10.62 -5.02 15.69
C TYR A 48 11.19 -3.93 14.78
N THR A 49 12.17 -4.26 13.93
CA THR A 49 12.84 -3.31 13.01
C THR A 49 11.87 -2.52 12.16
N LEU A 50 10.78 -3.13 11.68
CA LEU A 50 9.77 -2.43 10.89
C LEU A 50 8.96 -1.42 11.73
N ILE A 51 8.68 -1.73 13.00
CA ILE A 51 8.05 -0.75 13.91
C ILE A 51 9.02 0.40 14.18
N LYS A 52 10.32 0.11 14.39
CA LYS A 52 11.34 1.15 14.53
C LYS A 52 11.44 2.03 13.29
N ALA A 53 11.46 1.43 12.11
CA ALA A 53 11.46 2.14 10.83
C ALA A 53 10.23 3.04 10.69
N CYS A 54 9.03 2.58 11.04
CA CYS A 54 7.84 3.44 11.06
C CYS A 54 7.99 4.59 12.04
N VAL A 55 8.39 4.31 13.28
CA VAL A 55 8.56 5.36 14.28
C VAL A 55 9.59 6.38 13.81
N GLU A 56 10.72 5.96 13.24
CA GLU A 56 11.77 6.88 12.76
C GLU A 56 11.32 7.67 11.54
N ALA A 57 10.77 7.00 10.52
CA ALA A 57 10.35 7.63 9.27
C ALA A 57 9.25 8.68 9.46
N PHE A 58 8.34 8.47 10.40
CA PHE A 58 7.25 9.42 10.67
C PHE A 58 7.57 10.42 11.78
N ARG A 59 8.70 10.26 12.51
CA ARG A 59 9.09 11.12 13.65
C ARG A 59 10.05 12.25 13.29
N SER A 60 10.70 12.23 12.13
CA SER A 60 11.75 13.17 11.74
C SER A 60 11.36 14.66 11.67
N ALA A 61 10.12 15.05 12.00
CA ALA A 61 9.76 16.43 12.29
C ALA A 61 9.69 16.68 13.82
N PHE A 62 10.82 17.11 14.39
CA PHE A 62 11.03 17.80 15.68
C PHE A 62 10.42 17.22 16.99
N THR A 63 10.88 17.67 18.17
CA THR A 63 10.60 17.03 19.47
C THR A 63 10.36 18.03 20.60
N LEU A 64 9.29 17.89 21.41
CA LEU A 64 9.20 18.05 22.89
C LEU A 64 7.82 17.56 23.45
N PRO A 65 7.72 17.16 24.74
CA PRO A 65 6.70 16.22 25.23
C PRO A 65 5.38 16.88 25.71
N PHE A 66 4.22 16.22 25.53
CA PHE A 66 3.22 15.85 26.58
C PHE A 66 1.87 15.32 26.02
N SER A 67 1.12 14.73 26.96
CA SER A 67 -0.05 13.81 26.90
C SER A 67 -1.41 14.41 26.51
N SER A 68 -2.21 13.67 25.71
CA SER A 68 -3.62 13.34 26.04
C SER A 68 -4.21 12.28 25.09
N ALA A 69 -5.11 11.44 25.62
CA ALA A 69 -5.63 10.23 24.96
C ALA A 69 -6.86 10.49 24.06
N LEU A 70 -6.89 9.87 22.87
CA LEU A 70 -8.10 9.67 22.07
C LEU A 70 -8.44 8.17 22.00
N ASN A 71 -9.74 7.89 21.95
CA ASN A 71 -10.31 6.55 21.92
C ASN A 71 -10.61 6.19 20.46
N LEU A 72 -9.85 5.28 19.85
CA LEU A 72 -10.11 4.78 18.50
C LEU A 72 -9.85 3.27 18.42
N HIS A 73 -10.76 2.57 17.73
CA HIS A 73 -10.69 1.14 17.44
C HIS A 73 -9.84 0.91 16.19
N PHE A 74 -8.79 0.09 16.26
CA PHE A 74 -8.30 -0.88 15.25
C PHE A 74 -6.88 -1.37 15.60
N HIS A 75 -6.45 -2.46 14.96
CA HIS A 75 -5.29 -3.32 15.29
C HIS A 75 -3.94 -2.57 15.15
N CYS A 76 -3.41 -2.05 16.26
CA CYS A 76 -2.10 -1.37 16.37
C CYS A 76 -2.00 -0.04 15.60
N LEU A 77 -2.51 1.01 16.26
CA LEU A 77 -2.57 2.37 15.74
C LEU A 77 -1.38 3.21 16.27
N LEU A 78 -0.66 3.93 15.44
CA LEU A 78 0.03 5.14 15.90
C LEU A 78 -1.01 6.27 15.80
N ALA A 79 -1.57 6.68 16.95
CA ALA A 79 -2.65 7.66 17.01
C ALA A 79 -2.12 9.02 17.46
N PHE A 80 -2.60 10.11 16.85
CA PHE A 80 -2.08 11.45 17.07
C PHE A 80 -3.14 12.37 17.61
N THR A 81 -2.80 13.13 18.65
CA THR A 81 -3.77 14.01 19.32
C THR A 81 -3.20 15.43 19.47
N ARG A 82 -4.07 16.43 19.23
CA ARG A 82 -3.85 17.89 19.34
C ARG A 82 -3.55 18.34 20.79
N PRO A 83 -2.88 19.49 20.97
CA PRO A 83 -3.50 20.61 21.71
C PRO A 83 -3.17 22.03 21.14
N PRO A 84 -3.70 23.14 21.71
CA PRO A 84 -3.93 24.41 21.00
C PRO A 84 -2.78 25.45 21.12
N VAL A 85 -2.33 26.02 19.99
CA VAL A 85 -1.72 27.39 19.81
C VAL A 85 -0.43 27.71 20.63
N PRO A 86 0.45 28.70 20.29
CA PRO A 86 1.03 29.15 19.02
C PRO A 86 2.55 28.91 18.90
N ARG A 87 3.02 28.81 17.65
CA ARG A 87 4.40 29.06 17.12
C ARG A 87 5.59 28.33 17.77
N GLY A 88 6.07 27.33 17.02
CA GLY A 88 7.46 26.85 17.07
C GLY A 88 7.56 25.38 17.44
N LEU A 89 8.02 24.58 16.47
CA LEU A 89 8.32 23.14 16.54
C LEU A 89 7.10 22.24 16.77
N TYR A 90 6.70 21.55 15.70
CA TYR A 90 5.57 20.60 15.67
C TYR A 90 6.14 19.18 15.59
N ASP A 91 5.73 18.31 16.51
CA ASP A 91 6.12 16.89 16.57
C ASP A 91 5.14 16.02 15.77
N THR A 92 5.64 15.14 14.89
CA THR A 92 4.80 14.25 14.05
C THR A 92 4.74 12.79 14.49
N VAL A 93 5.35 12.35 15.63
CA VAL A 93 5.06 11.08 16.37
C VAL A 93 5.06 11.30 17.88
N ASN A 94 3.87 11.31 18.53
CA ASN A 94 3.76 11.52 19.97
C ASN A 94 3.20 10.33 20.79
N THR A 95 2.49 9.39 20.14
CA THR A 95 1.80 8.29 20.84
C THR A 95 1.86 6.97 20.07
N ILE A 96 2.21 5.89 20.77
CA ILE A 96 2.13 4.51 20.30
C ILE A 96 0.94 3.81 20.97
N LEU A 97 -0.02 3.31 20.19
CA LEU A 97 -1.12 2.50 20.69
C LEU A 97 -0.84 1.01 20.44
N VAL A 98 -0.72 0.24 21.52
CA VAL A 98 -0.54 -1.21 21.45
C VAL A 98 -1.85 -1.91 21.77
N VAL A 99 -2.35 -2.71 20.82
CA VAL A 99 -3.68 -3.34 20.91
C VAL A 99 -3.56 -4.81 21.24
N GLY A 100 -4.07 -5.21 22.41
CA GLY A 100 -4.22 -6.63 22.80
C GLY A 100 -2.91 -7.43 22.91
N HIS A 101 -1.73 -6.78 22.88
CA HIS A 101 -0.43 -7.47 22.82
C HIS A 101 0.49 -7.08 23.98
N GLU A 102 0.50 -7.87 25.05
CA GLU A 102 1.26 -7.61 26.29
C GLU A 102 2.77 -7.50 26.07
N LYS A 103 3.37 -8.51 25.44
CA LYS A 103 4.82 -8.55 25.22
C LYS A 103 5.30 -7.36 24.38
N LEU A 104 4.56 -6.99 23.35
CA LEU A 104 4.84 -5.82 22.53
C LEU A 104 4.72 -4.53 23.36
N ASN A 105 3.71 -4.44 24.23
CA ASN A 105 3.52 -3.27 25.08
C ASN A 105 4.71 -3.04 26.02
N VAL A 106 5.19 -4.09 26.68
CA VAL A 106 6.38 -4.02 27.55
C VAL A 106 7.60 -3.57 26.76
N GLU A 107 7.80 -4.11 25.55
CA GLU A 107 8.94 -3.74 24.72
C GLU A 107 8.87 -2.29 24.23
N MET A 108 7.68 -1.85 23.79
CA MET A 108 7.47 -0.46 23.34
C MET A 108 7.65 0.53 24.48
N HIS A 109 7.15 0.22 25.69
CA HIS A 109 7.40 1.03 26.89
C HIS A 109 8.90 1.09 27.23
N ARG A 110 9.60 -0.05 27.18
CA ARG A 110 11.04 -0.11 27.44
C ARG A 110 11.85 0.71 26.44
N THR A 111 11.45 0.69 25.17
CA THR A 111 12.19 1.33 24.07
C THR A 111 11.86 2.81 23.91
N TYR A 112 10.58 3.17 24.07
CA TYR A 112 10.05 4.48 23.69
C TYR A 112 9.37 5.25 24.83
N GLY A 113 9.12 4.63 25.99
CA GLY A 113 8.35 5.26 27.08
C GLY A 113 8.97 6.52 27.67
N SER A 114 10.26 6.76 27.47
CA SER A 114 10.92 8.03 27.83
C SER A 114 10.86 9.10 26.74
N ARG A 115 10.52 8.71 25.50
CA ARG A 115 10.55 9.58 24.31
C ARG A 115 9.16 9.96 23.82
N MET A 116 8.16 9.12 24.07
CA MET A 116 6.78 9.30 23.60
C MET A 116 5.80 8.51 24.47
N THR A 117 4.52 8.85 24.35
CA THR A 117 3.45 8.18 25.10
C THR A 117 3.24 6.78 24.54
N VAL A 118 3.22 5.76 25.39
CA VAL A 118 2.87 4.39 24.97
C VAL A 118 1.60 4.00 25.72
N ILE A 119 0.54 3.71 24.98
CA ILE A 119 -0.77 3.38 25.53
C ILE A 119 -1.12 1.95 25.12
N LYS A 120 -1.53 1.14 26.08
CA LYS A 120 -2.11 -0.17 25.82
C LYS A 120 -3.62 -0.06 25.77
N ILE A 121 -4.25 -0.66 24.77
CA ILE A 121 -5.70 -0.85 24.76
C ILE A 121 -6.07 -2.33 24.61
N PRO A 122 -7.14 -2.79 25.29
CA PRO A 122 -7.66 -4.13 25.08
C PRO A 122 -8.22 -4.27 23.67
N LYS A 123 -8.14 -5.47 23.11
CA LYS A 123 -8.83 -5.80 21.86
C LYS A 123 -10.33 -5.78 22.12
N SER A 124 -11.11 -5.18 21.22
CA SER A 124 -12.57 -5.16 21.33
C SER A 124 -13.14 -6.58 21.21
N GLY A 125 -14.18 -6.89 22.00
CA GLY A 125 -14.80 -8.21 22.04
C GLY A 125 -15.50 -8.63 20.74
N GLY A 126 -15.81 -7.66 19.85
CA GLY A 126 -16.39 -7.93 18.53
C GLY A 126 -15.36 -8.22 17.44
N VAL A 127 -14.06 -8.22 17.74
CA VAL A 127 -13.03 -8.46 16.72
C VAL A 127 -12.92 -9.95 16.43
N VAL A 128 -13.20 -10.31 15.19
CA VAL A 128 -13.12 -11.67 14.67
C VAL A 128 -11.85 -11.84 13.83
N GLU A 129 -11.24 -13.02 13.89
CA GLU A 129 -10.14 -13.35 12.99
C GLU A 129 -10.66 -13.64 11.58
N LEU A 130 -10.10 -12.94 10.60
CA LEU A 130 -10.48 -13.12 9.21
C LEU A 130 -9.68 -14.29 8.61
N ASP A 131 -10.35 -15.24 7.99
CA ASP A 131 -9.67 -16.31 7.26
C ASP A 131 -9.10 -15.82 5.92
N ALA A 132 -8.24 -16.63 5.30
CA ALA A 132 -7.66 -16.29 4.00
C ALA A 132 -8.71 -16.15 2.88
N PRO A 133 -9.74 -17.01 2.78
CA PRO A 133 -10.81 -16.86 1.79
C PRO A 133 -11.57 -15.53 1.93
N TYR A 134 -11.88 -15.08 3.15
CA TYR A 134 -12.52 -13.79 3.36
C TYR A 134 -11.66 -12.64 2.86
N ARG A 135 -10.36 -12.63 3.22
CA ARG A 135 -9.43 -11.59 2.73
C ARG A 135 -9.32 -11.58 1.22
N HIS A 136 -9.26 -12.76 0.60
CA HIS A 136 -9.25 -12.86 -0.87
C HIS A 136 -10.52 -12.25 -1.49
N ARG A 137 -11.71 -12.54 -0.95
CA ARG A 137 -12.97 -11.90 -1.41
C ARG A 137 -12.93 -10.39 -1.25
N VAL A 138 -12.40 -9.88 -0.14
CA VAL A 138 -12.24 -8.43 0.08
C VAL A 138 -11.29 -7.81 -0.96
N HIS A 139 -10.16 -8.46 -1.25
CA HIS A 139 -9.22 -7.95 -2.26
C HIS A 139 -9.85 -7.91 -3.66
N VAL A 140 -10.53 -8.99 -4.08
CA VAL A 140 -11.26 -9.03 -5.36
C VAL A 140 -12.32 -7.92 -5.42
N HIS A 141 -13.08 -7.75 -4.33
CA HIS A 141 -14.06 -6.68 -4.23
C HIS A 141 -13.44 -5.28 -4.33
N GLN A 142 -12.31 -5.04 -3.67
CA GLN A 142 -11.58 -3.76 -3.72
C GLN A 142 -11.01 -3.46 -5.11
N LEU A 143 -10.45 -4.46 -5.79
CA LEU A 143 -9.97 -4.31 -7.18
C LEU A 143 -11.12 -3.96 -8.12
N HIS A 144 -12.26 -4.65 -7.98
CA HIS A 144 -13.45 -4.34 -8.76
C HIS A 144 -13.95 -2.92 -8.48
N HIS A 145 -13.99 -2.50 -7.21
CA HIS A 145 -14.37 -1.15 -6.82
C HIS A 145 -13.40 -0.07 -7.33
N TYR A 146 -12.12 -0.40 -7.45
CA TYR A 146 -11.14 0.50 -8.05
C TYR A 146 -11.43 0.75 -9.54
N MET A 147 -11.81 -0.28 -10.29
CA MET A 147 -12.09 -0.18 -11.72
C MET A 147 -13.50 0.37 -12.03
N TYR A 148 -14.51 -0.15 -11.34
CA TYR A 148 -15.94 0.08 -11.63
C TYR A 148 -16.64 0.97 -10.59
N GLY A 149 -15.94 1.40 -9.53
CA GLY A 149 -16.54 2.18 -8.46
C GLY A 149 -17.40 1.35 -7.49
N PRO A 150 -17.87 1.98 -6.40
CA PRO A 150 -18.83 1.36 -5.49
C PRO A 150 -20.25 1.40 -6.06
N PRO A 151 -21.12 0.45 -5.67
CA PRO A 151 -22.54 0.56 -5.96
C PRO A 151 -23.11 1.80 -5.25
N LEU A 152 -23.61 2.76 -6.03
CA LEU A 152 -24.20 3.99 -5.49
C LEU A 152 -25.65 3.76 -5.09
N THR A 153 -25.93 3.77 -3.79
CA THR A 153 -27.31 3.80 -3.28
C THR A 153 -27.87 5.21 -3.39
N PRO A 154 -28.96 5.47 -4.15
CA PRO A 154 -29.53 6.80 -4.24
C PRO A 154 -30.12 7.24 -2.89
N PRO A 155 -30.10 8.56 -2.57
CA PRO A 155 -30.76 9.09 -1.39
C PRO A 155 -32.25 8.73 -1.35
N PRO A 156 -32.82 8.43 -0.17
CA PRO A 156 -34.26 8.20 -0.03
C PRO A 156 -35.07 9.40 -0.54
N GLY A 157 -36.06 9.18 -1.41
CA GLY A 157 -37.00 10.20 -1.88
C GLY A 157 -36.79 10.70 -3.31
N LEU A 158 -35.80 10.20 -4.05
CA LEU A 158 -35.68 10.45 -5.50
C LEU A 158 -36.72 9.64 -6.29
N PRO A 159 -37.45 10.25 -7.24
CA PRO A 159 -38.39 9.53 -8.08
C PRO A 159 -37.64 8.56 -9.01
N PRO A 160 -38.13 7.33 -9.21
CA PRO A 160 -37.44 6.25 -9.93
C PRO A 160 -37.25 6.50 -11.45
N SER A 161 -37.57 7.68 -11.96
CA SER A 161 -37.61 8.02 -13.39
C SER A 161 -36.60 9.07 -13.85
N THR A 162 -35.66 9.50 -12.99
CA THR A 162 -34.60 10.46 -13.38
C THR A 162 -33.23 9.82 -13.62
N HIS A 163 -33.15 8.50 -13.61
CA HIS A 163 -31.92 7.77 -13.91
C HIS A 163 -31.62 7.88 -15.42
N ALA A 164 -30.45 8.41 -15.77
CA ALA A 164 -30.00 8.50 -17.14
C ALA A 164 -30.07 7.13 -17.81
N SER A 165 -30.89 7.01 -18.85
CA SER A 165 -30.98 5.81 -19.66
C SER A 165 -29.77 5.75 -20.59
N ALA A 166 -28.79 4.92 -20.24
CA ALA A 166 -27.82 4.43 -21.19
C ALA A 166 -28.31 3.06 -21.69
N GLY A 167 -28.80 2.99 -22.93
CA GLY A 167 -29.09 1.71 -23.58
C GLY A 167 -30.44 1.05 -23.27
N GLY A 168 -31.38 1.71 -22.60
CA GLY A 168 -32.75 1.17 -22.39
C GLY A 168 -32.91 0.26 -21.17
N GLU A 169 -31.89 0.14 -20.33
CA GLU A 169 -31.93 -0.58 -19.06
C GLU A 169 -31.97 0.44 -17.91
N THR A 170 -32.72 0.16 -16.84
CA THR A 170 -32.70 0.99 -15.64
C THR A 170 -31.29 0.98 -15.05
N ALA A 171 -30.53 2.07 -15.24
CA ALA A 171 -29.23 2.27 -14.62
C ALA A 171 -29.40 2.46 -13.10
N LEU A 172 -29.61 1.34 -12.39
CA LEU A 172 -29.49 1.24 -10.94
C LEU A 172 -28.02 1.27 -10.49
N ASP A 173 -27.12 1.22 -11.46
CA ASP A 173 -25.70 1.01 -11.31
C ASP A 173 -24.97 2.22 -11.93
N MET A 174 -24.74 3.25 -11.12
CA MET A 174 -23.80 4.31 -11.46
C MET A 174 -22.37 3.78 -11.27
N HIS A 175 -21.94 2.89 -12.16
CA HIS A 175 -20.57 2.37 -12.21
C HIS A 175 -19.65 3.31 -12.98
N LEU A 176 -18.38 3.32 -12.58
CA LEU A 176 -17.29 3.83 -13.42
C LEU A 176 -17.18 2.94 -14.66
N ALA A 177 -16.76 3.55 -15.78
CA ALA A 177 -16.57 2.87 -17.05
C ALA A 177 -15.06 2.75 -17.33
N PRO A 178 -14.39 1.69 -16.82
CA PRO A 178 -12.98 1.48 -17.11
C PRO A 178 -12.77 1.23 -18.62
N SER A 179 -11.57 1.54 -19.09
CA SER A 179 -11.20 1.43 -20.50
C SER A 179 -10.38 0.17 -20.74
N SER A 180 -10.79 -0.63 -21.71
CA SER A 180 -10.00 -1.76 -22.22
C SER A 180 -9.27 -1.33 -23.48
N SER A 181 -7.95 -1.50 -23.50
CA SER A 181 -7.09 -1.12 -24.62
C SER A 181 -6.12 -2.23 -24.97
N VAL A 182 -5.84 -2.37 -26.27
CA VAL A 182 -4.83 -3.31 -26.76
C VAL A 182 -3.56 -2.54 -27.04
N ILE A 183 -2.48 -2.91 -26.36
CA ILE A 183 -1.16 -2.26 -26.47
C ILE A 183 -0.08 -3.25 -26.89
N GLY A 184 0.96 -2.76 -27.58
CA GLY A 184 2.14 -3.54 -27.89
C GLY A 184 2.99 -3.86 -26.65
N PHE A 185 3.72 -4.97 -26.68
CA PHE A 185 4.65 -5.33 -25.60
C PHE A 185 5.74 -4.28 -25.35
N ASP A 186 6.09 -3.52 -26.38
CA ASP A 186 7.13 -2.49 -26.32
C ASP A 186 6.59 -1.13 -25.81
N GLU A 187 5.27 -0.98 -25.64
CA GLU A 187 4.68 0.26 -25.12
C GLU A 187 4.87 0.40 -23.61
N LEU A 188 4.82 -0.71 -22.85
CA LEU A 188 4.88 -0.71 -21.39
C LEU A 188 6.07 -1.56 -20.91
N THR A 189 6.98 -0.94 -20.16
CA THR A 189 8.08 -1.67 -19.50
C THR A 189 7.62 -2.21 -18.16
N ILE A 190 7.70 -3.53 -17.96
CA ILE A 190 7.22 -4.19 -16.74
C ILE A 190 8.39 -4.76 -15.94
N TYR A 191 8.44 -4.46 -14.65
CA TYR A 191 9.41 -4.99 -13.69
C TYR A 191 8.74 -5.87 -12.64
N ARG A 192 9.44 -6.88 -12.16
CA ARG A 192 9.13 -7.64 -10.94
C ARG A 192 10.13 -7.23 -9.87
N ILE A 193 9.68 -7.07 -8.62
CA ILE A 193 10.60 -6.80 -7.51
C ILE A 193 10.92 -8.11 -6.79
N GLY A 194 12.20 -8.52 -6.84
CA GLY A 194 12.68 -9.78 -6.26
C GLY A 194 12.37 -11.03 -7.11
N GLU A 195 12.92 -12.18 -6.71
CA GLU A 195 12.79 -13.45 -7.44
C GLU A 195 11.49 -14.22 -7.12
N GLU A 196 11.01 -14.99 -8.10
CA GLU A 196 9.81 -15.85 -8.05
C GLU A 196 9.96 -17.10 -7.16
N SER A 197 11.18 -17.58 -6.96
CA SER A 197 11.45 -18.80 -6.20
C SER A 197 11.78 -18.50 -4.73
N MET A 198 10.75 -18.30 -3.92
CA MET A 198 10.88 -18.61 -2.49
C MET A 198 10.85 -20.12 -2.32
N ALA A 199 12.02 -20.75 -2.22
CA ALA A 199 12.09 -22.13 -1.74
C ALA A 199 11.38 -22.20 -0.37
N PRO A 200 10.44 -23.14 -0.16
CA PRO A 200 9.76 -23.25 1.12
C PRO A 200 10.79 -23.47 2.23
N SER A 201 10.50 -23.03 3.46
CA SER A 201 11.42 -23.17 4.59
C SER A 201 11.81 -24.62 4.89
N SER A 202 11.08 -25.59 4.34
CA SER A 202 11.37 -27.02 4.35
C SER A 202 12.48 -27.45 3.38
N ALA A 203 12.83 -26.62 2.39
CA ALA A 203 13.89 -26.86 1.40
C ALA A 203 15.21 -26.17 1.77
N LEU A 204 15.26 -25.44 2.88
CA LEU A 204 16.47 -24.82 3.40
C LEU A 204 17.21 -25.82 4.32
N PRO A 205 18.56 -25.91 4.25
CA PRO A 205 19.34 -26.71 5.18
C PRO A 205 19.06 -26.33 6.63
N ILE A 206 19.06 -27.31 7.53
CA ILE A 206 18.86 -27.09 8.98
C ILE A 206 19.89 -26.06 9.47
N GLY A 207 19.42 -24.89 9.88
CA GLY A 207 20.25 -23.78 10.36
C GLY A 207 20.40 -22.60 9.38
N ALA A 208 19.95 -22.72 8.12
CA ALA A 208 19.90 -21.61 7.19
C ALA A 208 18.69 -20.70 7.50
N VAL A 209 18.98 -19.45 7.86
CA VAL A 209 17.95 -18.42 8.03
C VAL A 209 17.53 -17.94 6.65
N ARG A 210 16.21 -17.78 6.45
CA ARG A 210 15.61 -17.23 5.23
C ARG A 210 16.24 -15.86 4.91
N THR A 211 17.17 -15.82 3.98
CA THR A 211 17.65 -14.57 3.41
C THR A 211 16.63 -14.12 2.38
N VAL A 212 15.97 -13.00 2.65
CA VAL A 212 15.10 -12.33 1.68
C VAL A 212 16.00 -11.97 0.49
N SER A 213 15.64 -12.43 -0.71
CA SER A 213 16.28 -12.01 -1.97
C SER A 213 16.43 -10.49 -1.98
N GLU A 214 17.54 -10.00 -2.55
CA GLU A 214 17.74 -8.57 -2.73
C GLU A 214 16.54 -7.94 -3.46
N MET A 215 16.15 -6.75 -3.03
CA MET A 215 15.04 -5.97 -3.59
C MET A 215 15.49 -5.38 -4.93
N GLN A 216 15.77 -6.25 -5.91
CA GLN A 216 16.22 -5.87 -7.24
C GLN A 216 15.04 -5.90 -8.21
N PRO A 217 14.84 -4.84 -9.01
CA PRO A 217 13.89 -4.86 -10.11
C PRO A 217 14.43 -5.73 -11.25
N VAL A 218 13.61 -6.69 -11.69
CA VAL A 218 13.91 -7.58 -12.81
C VAL A 218 12.91 -7.31 -13.92
N ARG A 219 13.40 -6.95 -15.11
CA ARG A 219 12.52 -6.71 -16.27
C ARG A 219 11.86 -8.01 -16.71
N ILE A 220 10.56 -7.97 -16.94
CA ILE A 220 9.75 -9.09 -17.41
C ILE A 220 9.61 -9.01 -18.94
N ASP A 221 9.81 -10.14 -19.61
CA ASP A 221 9.43 -10.31 -21.01
C ASP A 221 7.97 -10.82 -21.10
N PRO A 222 7.02 -10.03 -21.65
CA PRO A 222 5.63 -10.46 -21.80
C PRO A 222 5.44 -11.68 -22.70
N ALA A 223 6.39 -11.95 -23.62
CA ALA A 223 6.35 -13.14 -24.47
C ALA A 223 6.76 -14.42 -23.74
N SER A 224 7.38 -14.30 -22.56
CA SER A 224 7.80 -15.46 -21.77
C SER A 224 6.58 -16.20 -21.20
N PRO A 225 6.52 -17.54 -21.31
CA PRO A 225 5.45 -18.33 -20.71
C PRO A 225 5.46 -18.30 -19.17
N ALA A 226 6.58 -17.89 -18.56
CA ALA A 226 6.73 -17.69 -17.12
C ALA A 226 6.62 -16.20 -16.72
N SER A 227 6.05 -15.35 -17.58
CA SER A 227 5.93 -13.91 -17.29
C SER A 227 5.04 -13.63 -16.08
N GLY A 228 4.04 -14.49 -15.83
CA GLY A 228 3.06 -14.33 -14.75
C GLY A 228 2.14 -13.12 -14.96
N LEU A 229 2.03 -12.63 -16.20
CA LEU A 229 1.29 -11.41 -16.50
C LEU A 229 -0.21 -11.64 -16.74
N PHE A 230 -0.64 -12.86 -17.10
CA PHE A 230 -2.05 -13.10 -17.37
C PHE A 230 -2.86 -12.92 -16.08
N ASN A 231 -3.92 -12.11 -16.14
CA ASN A 231 -4.70 -11.66 -14.99
C ASN A 231 -3.91 -10.87 -13.94
N ALA A 232 -2.68 -10.43 -14.20
CA ALA A 232 -1.91 -9.71 -13.21
C ALA A 232 -2.43 -8.27 -13.01
N ILE A 233 -2.34 -7.78 -11.78
CA ILE A 233 -2.45 -6.35 -11.47
C ILE A 233 -1.06 -5.72 -11.55
N LEU A 234 -0.94 -4.68 -12.38
CA LEU A 234 0.27 -3.88 -12.55
C LEU A 234 0.12 -2.54 -11.82
N ALA A 235 1.13 -2.13 -11.07
CA ALA A 235 1.25 -0.79 -10.51
C ALA A 235 1.96 0.13 -11.52
N LEU A 236 1.23 1.07 -12.11
CA LEU A 236 1.76 2.04 -13.07
C LEU A 236 2.55 3.11 -12.31
N LEU A 237 3.80 3.35 -12.69
CA LEU A 237 4.67 4.34 -12.06
C LEU A 237 4.52 5.71 -12.71
N ALA A 238 4.82 6.76 -11.94
CA ALA A 238 4.88 8.11 -12.45
C ALA A 238 5.88 8.25 -13.61
N PRO A 239 5.51 9.00 -14.66
CA PRO A 239 6.41 9.25 -15.78
C PRO A 239 7.62 10.07 -15.28
N PRO A 240 8.78 9.99 -15.96
CA PRO A 240 9.86 10.95 -15.73
C PRO A 240 9.38 12.37 -16.01
N TYR A 241 9.85 13.32 -15.21
CA TYR A 241 9.50 14.74 -15.36
C TYR A 241 10.22 15.37 -16.57
N HIS A 242 11.34 14.78 -17.01
CA HIS A 242 12.13 15.21 -18.16
C HIS A 242 12.44 14.03 -19.12
N GLU A 243 12.42 14.28 -20.43
CA GLU A 243 12.70 13.26 -21.46
C GLU A 243 14.14 12.73 -21.38
N ASP A 244 15.09 13.55 -20.91
CA ASP A 244 16.50 13.18 -20.72
C ASP A 244 16.73 12.28 -19.48
N GLU A 245 15.75 12.16 -18.59
CA GLU A 245 15.77 11.22 -17.44
C GLU A 245 15.22 9.83 -17.82
N ALA A 246 14.93 9.58 -19.11
CA ALA A 246 14.45 8.29 -19.57
C ALA A 246 15.50 7.17 -19.44
N GLU A 247 16.79 7.52 -19.36
CA GLU A 247 17.88 6.61 -18.97
C GLU A 247 17.89 6.42 -17.44
N ARG A 248 16.77 5.96 -16.89
CA ARG A 248 16.64 5.67 -15.45
C ARG A 248 17.55 4.52 -15.06
N TYR A 249 18.25 4.66 -13.94
CA TYR A 249 18.87 3.52 -13.29
C TYR A 249 17.75 2.60 -12.78
N ASP A 250 17.86 1.30 -13.04
CA ASP A 250 16.89 0.30 -12.59
C ASP A 250 16.55 0.43 -11.09
N GLU A 251 17.50 0.89 -10.27
CA GLU A 251 17.33 1.11 -8.83
C GLU A 251 16.36 2.26 -8.46
N GLU A 252 16.15 3.24 -9.34
CA GLU A 252 15.24 4.39 -9.11
C GLU A 252 13.77 4.01 -9.27
N VAL A 253 13.48 2.91 -9.98
CA VAL A 253 12.12 2.35 -10.16
C VAL A 253 11.43 2.15 -8.81
N LEU A 254 12.20 1.88 -7.75
CA LEU A 254 11.72 1.63 -6.40
C LEU A 254 11.35 2.89 -5.60
N ASP A 255 11.76 4.08 -6.06
CA ASP A 255 11.47 5.35 -5.41
C ASP A 255 10.31 6.12 -6.07
N LEU A 256 9.87 5.66 -7.25
CA LEU A 256 8.81 6.33 -7.99
C LEU A 256 7.42 6.09 -7.38
N PRO A 257 6.56 7.13 -7.35
CA PRO A 257 5.19 6.97 -6.91
C PRO A 257 4.36 6.19 -7.93
N VAL A 258 3.37 5.47 -7.41
CA VAL A 258 2.37 4.76 -8.22
C VAL A 258 1.25 5.74 -8.59
N VAL A 259 0.96 5.87 -9.88
CA VAL A 259 -0.12 6.74 -10.39
C VAL A 259 -1.45 6.02 -10.54
N GLY A 260 -1.43 4.69 -10.64
CA GLY A 260 -2.64 3.88 -10.77
C GLY A 260 -2.33 2.40 -10.96
N PHE A 261 -3.39 1.61 -11.10
CA PHE A 261 -3.29 0.17 -11.31
C PHE A 261 -3.95 -0.24 -12.63
N LEU A 262 -3.35 -1.21 -13.31
CA LEU A 262 -3.85 -1.79 -14.56
C LEU A 262 -4.08 -3.28 -14.36
N ALA A 263 -5.11 -3.86 -14.96
CA ALA A 263 -5.30 -5.31 -15.00
C ALA A 263 -4.96 -5.83 -16.40
N VAL A 264 -4.13 -6.87 -16.48
CA VAL A 264 -3.82 -7.54 -17.74
C VAL A 264 -4.89 -8.59 -18.02
N MET A 265 -5.69 -8.36 -19.04
CA MET A 265 -6.84 -9.21 -19.37
C MET A 265 -6.49 -10.32 -20.36
N ASN A 266 -5.53 -10.07 -21.24
CA ASN A 266 -5.13 -11.03 -22.26
C ASN A 266 -3.70 -10.76 -22.76
N ILE A 267 -3.03 -11.82 -23.22
CA ILE A 267 -1.68 -11.76 -23.78
C ILE A 267 -1.68 -12.49 -25.13
N ASP A 268 -1.42 -11.75 -26.19
CA ASP A 268 -1.30 -12.23 -27.56
C ASP A 268 0.18 -12.21 -27.97
N VAL A 269 0.88 -13.31 -27.66
CA VAL A 269 2.30 -13.49 -27.97
C VAL A 269 2.57 -13.44 -29.48
N PRO A 270 1.80 -14.11 -30.36
CA PRO A 270 2.01 -14.04 -31.81
C PRO A 270 1.99 -12.62 -32.37
N ASN A 271 1.05 -11.79 -31.93
CA ASN A 271 0.93 -10.40 -32.39
C ASN A 271 1.73 -9.39 -31.55
N ARG A 272 2.49 -9.85 -30.55
CA ARG A 272 3.22 -9.02 -29.58
C ARG A 272 2.37 -7.93 -28.93
N ARG A 273 1.15 -8.30 -28.53
CA ARG A 273 0.15 -7.39 -27.95
C ARG A 273 -0.45 -7.94 -26.67
N MET A 274 -0.88 -7.06 -25.78
CA MET A 274 -1.66 -7.42 -24.60
C MET A 274 -2.86 -6.49 -24.45
N THR A 275 -3.92 -7.02 -23.84
CA THR A 275 -5.11 -6.24 -23.48
C THR A 275 -5.00 -5.83 -22.03
N VAL A 276 -5.08 -4.52 -21.77
CA VAL A 276 -5.05 -3.95 -20.41
C VAL A 276 -6.36 -3.22 -20.11
N LEU A 277 -6.87 -3.44 -18.91
CA LEU A 277 -7.99 -2.72 -18.32
C LEU A 277 -7.43 -1.62 -17.40
N SER A 278 -7.88 -0.39 -17.61
CA SER A 278 -7.48 0.78 -16.84
C SER A 278 -8.71 1.55 -16.31
N PRO A 279 -8.62 2.23 -15.16
CA PRO A 279 -9.74 3.00 -14.62
C PRO A 279 -10.15 4.18 -15.53
N SER A 280 -9.22 4.66 -16.37
CA SER A 280 -9.46 5.72 -17.34
C SER A 280 -8.76 5.42 -18.66
N PRO A 281 -9.27 5.91 -19.80
CA PRO A 281 -8.58 5.79 -21.09
C PRO A 281 -7.27 6.58 -21.06
N GLY A 282 -6.21 6.02 -21.65
CA GLY A 282 -4.89 6.65 -21.69
C GLY A 282 -3.92 5.93 -22.62
N SER A 283 -2.81 6.61 -22.94
CA SER A 283 -1.67 5.98 -23.62
C SER A 283 -0.67 5.47 -22.59
N PHE A 284 -0.16 4.26 -22.83
CA PHE A 284 0.83 3.62 -21.97
C PHE A 284 2.23 3.60 -22.59
N ALA A 285 2.41 4.21 -23.77
CA ALA A 285 3.69 4.24 -24.47
C ALA A 285 4.79 4.90 -23.63
N GLY A 286 5.93 4.21 -23.50
CA GLY A 286 7.09 4.67 -22.74
C GLY A 286 6.88 4.65 -21.22
N ARG A 287 5.78 4.07 -20.72
CA ARG A 287 5.52 3.98 -19.27
C ARG A 287 6.21 2.79 -18.65
N THR A 288 6.37 2.84 -17.34
CA THR A 288 6.92 1.77 -16.52
C THR A 288 5.87 1.29 -15.53
N ALA A 289 5.77 -0.03 -15.33
CA ALA A 289 4.90 -0.63 -14.33
C ALA A 289 5.62 -1.74 -13.54
N ILE A 290 5.13 -2.00 -12.34
CA ILE A 290 5.59 -3.09 -11.47
C ILE A 290 4.52 -4.17 -11.41
N LEU A 291 4.91 -5.42 -11.60
CA LEU A 291 4.07 -6.60 -11.40
C LEU A 291 3.70 -6.74 -9.92
N GLY A 292 2.40 -6.71 -9.61
CA GLY A 292 1.87 -7.00 -8.29
C GLY A 292 1.64 -8.49 -8.04
N SER A 293 1.32 -8.83 -6.78
CA SER A 293 0.97 -10.20 -6.37
C SER A 293 -0.54 -10.48 -6.38
N PHE A 294 -1.34 -9.54 -6.86
CA PHE A 294 -2.79 -9.69 -6.95
C PHE A 294 -3.19 -10.08 -8.36
N GLU A 295 -4.20 -10.93 -8.45
CA GLU A 295 -4.78 -11.37 -9.70
C GLU A 295 -6.17 -10.75 -9.87
N TRP A 296 -6.45 -10.34 -11.09
CA TRP A 296 -7.74 -9.90 -11.56
C TRP A 296 -8.60 -11.10 -11.91
N SER A 297 -9.88 -11.03 -11.55
CA SER A 297 -10.91 -11.96 -11.99
C SER A 297 -12.15 -11.16 -12.37
N GLU A 298 -12.63 -11.31 -13.60
CA GLU A 298 -13.99 -10.90 -13.95
C GLU A 298 -14.98 -11.78 -13.16
N GLN A 299 -16.04 -11.16 -12.61
CA GLN A 299 -17.11 -11.85 -11.89
C GLN A 299 -17.98 -12.68 -12.83
#